data_AF-A0A2D4IML7-F1
#
_entry.id   AF-A0A2D4IML7-F1
#
_cell.length_a   1.000
_cell.length_b   1.000
_cell.length_c   1.000
_cell.angle_alpha   90.00
_cell.angle_beta   90.00
_cell.angle_gamma   90.00
#
_symmetry.space_group_name_H-M   'P 1'
#
loop_
_entity.id
_entity.type
_entity.pdbx_description
1 polymer ?
#
loop_
_entity_poly.entity_id
_entity_poly.type
_entity_poly.pdbx_seq_one_letter_code
_entity_poly.pdbx_strand_id
1 'polypeptide(L)'
;DKIFNIEGVSKPSPDASASSFFEKEFSQGGFSSLLTPEHAVTGVVGAYSWTGGLEELSFGEPPQTQFLNISISESYIGYSVALARFHQRTFYITGAPRFQHVGQVLVFESKSGRLTGNIQGQQVGSYFGAELASVDLNEDGDTDLLVIGAPHY
;
A
#
# COMPACT_ATOMS: atom_id res chain seq x y z
N ASP A 1 23.41 13.61 11.90
CA ASP A 1 22.77 13.84 10.58
C ASP A 1 22.73 12.56 9.78
N LYS A 2 21.60 12.28 9.12
CA LYS A 2 21.45 11.14 8.20
C LYS A 2 21.72 11.62 6.78
N ILE A 3 22.63 10.97 6.06
CA ILE A 3 22.92 11.25 4.65
C ILE A 3 22.13 10.27 3.79
N PHE A 4 21.34 10.81 2.86
CA PHE A 4 20.41 10.05 2.03
C PHE A 4 20.96 9.75 0.63
N ASN A 5 20.65 8.55 0.13
CA ASN A 5 20.81 8.20 -1.28
C ASN A 5 19.70 8.86 -2.11
N ILE A 6 19.89 10.13 -2.44
CA ILE A 6 19.02 10.84 -3.38
C ILE A 6 19.14 10.16 -4.75
N GLU A 7 18.01 10.00 -5.45
CA GLU A 7 17.94 9.38 -6.80
C GLU A 7 18.44 7.92 -6.87
N GLY A 8 18.46 7.19 -5.74
CA GLY A 8 18.90 5.78 -5.72
C GLY A 8 20.41 5.59 -5.94
N VAL A 9 21.20 6.66 -5.83
CA VAL A 9 22.64 6.61 -6.09
C VAL A 9 23.38 5.99 -4.90
N SER A 10 23.77 4.73 -5.00
CA SER A 10 24.75 4.12 -4.10
C SER A 10 26.17 4.45 -4.61
N LYS A 11 26.78 5.54 -4.15
CA LYS A 11 28.20 5.79 -4.49
C LYS A 11 29.09 4.86 -3.65
N PRO A 12 29.96 4.05 -4.27
CA PRO A 12 31.05 3.39 -3.56
C PRO A 12 32.18 4.42 -3.40
N SER A 13 32.03 5.39 -2.52
CA SER A 13 33.11 6.32 -2.19
C SER A 13 33.78 5.89 -0.88
N PRO A 14 35.13 5.84 -0.83
CA PRO A 14 35.86 5.45 0.37
C PRO A 14 35.67 6.41 1.56
N ASP A 15 35.10 7.60 1.32
CA ASP A 15 34.81 8.63 2.33
C ASP A 15 33.30 8.84 2.58
N ALA A 16 32.44 8.06 1.91
CA ALA A 16 31.00 8.13 2.15
C ALA A 16 30.66 7.37 3.44
N SER A 17 30.47 8.10 4.53
CA SER A 17 29.73 7.59 5.69
C SER A 17 28.44 6.93 5.18
N ALA A 18 28.26 5.63 5.48
CA ALA A 18 27.22 4.74 4.97
C ALA A 18 25.95 5.48 4.51
N SER A 19 25.87 5.74 3.20
CA SER A 19 24.76 6.47 2.62
C SER A 19 23.53 5.57 2.62
N SER A 20 22.45 6.04 3.25
CA SER A 20 21.30 5.19 3.61
C SER A 20 20.11 5.44 2.69
N PHE A 21 19.38 4.38 2.36
CA PHE A 21 18.10 4.50 1.67
C PHE A 21 17.06 5.14 2.60
N PHE A 22 16.05 5.78 2.00
CA PHE A 22 14.91 6.26 2.75
C PHE A 22 14.13 5.07 3.30
N GLU A 23 13.82 5.08 4.58
CA GLU A 23 12.94 4.12 5.25
C GLU A 23 11.60 4.81 5.51
N LYS A 24 11.38 5.38 6.70
CA LYS A 24 10.10 6.04 7.05
C LYS A 24 10.18 7.56 7.13
N GLU A 25 11.31 8.17 6.80
CA GLU A 25 11.50 9.64 6.91
C GLU A 25 10.53 10.43 6.05
N PHE A 26 10.14 9.86 4.90
CA PHE A 26 9.16 10.43 3.98
C PHE A 26 7.93 9.54 3.86
N SER A 27 7.57 8.78 4.91
CA SER A 27 6.50 7.78 4.83
C SER A 27 5.15 8.35 4.38
N GLN A 28 4.85 9.61 4.75
CA GLN A 28 3.57 10.26 4.51
C GLN A 28 2.39 9.42 5.04
N GLY A 29 2.50 8.93 6.28
CA GLY A 29 1.44 8.15 6.91
C GLY A 29 0.10 8.86 6.96
N GLY A 30 -0.95 8.12 6.65
CA GLY A 30 -2.31 8.64 6.51
C GLY A 30 -2.63 9.18 5.11
N PHE A 31 -1.79 8.92 4.11
CA PHE A 31 -2.05 9.33 2.72
C PHE A 31 -3.40 8.81 2.21
N SER A 32 -3.70 7.56 2.57
CA SER A 32 -5.04 6.98 2.50
C SER A 32 -5.38 6.37 3.87
N SER A 33 -6.65 6.16 4.15
CA SER A 33 -7.08 5.58 5.43
C SER A 33 -8.34 4.76 5.30
N LEU A 34 -8.43 3.75 6.16
CA LEU A 34 -9.58 2.87 6.32
C LEU A 34 -9.72 2.55 7.80
N LEU A 35 -10.96 2.59 8.30
CA LEU A 35 -11.28 2.28 9.69
C LEU A 35 -12.19 1.07 9.76
N THR A 36 -11.88 0.16 10.67
CA THR A 36 -12.75 -0.92 11.11
C THR A 36 -12.96 -0.78 12.62
N PRO A 37 -13.91 -1.51 13.24
CA PRO A 37 -14.07 -1.47 14.70
C PRO A 37 -12.81 -1.88 15.49
N GLU A 38 -11.91 -2.67 14.88
CA GLU A 38 -10.75 -3.28 15.55
C GLU A 38 -9.41 -2.68 15.10
N HIS A 39 -9.38 -2.07 13.91
CA HIS A 39 -8.16 -1.63 13.24
C HIS A 39 -8.31 -0.25 12.58
N ALA A 40 -7.26 0.56 12.66
CA ALA A 40 -7.00 1.64 11.72
C ALA A 40 -5.94 1.19 10.71
N VAL A 41 -6.21 1.35 9.43
CA VAL A 41 -5.26 1.05 8.35
C VAL A 41 -4.95 2.34 7.61
N THR A 42 -3.67 2.64 7.44
CA THR A 42 -3.22 3.84 6.74
C THR A 42 -2.21 3.52 5.65
N GLY A 43 -2.30 4.23 4.54
CA GLY A 43 -1.29 4.21 3.50
C GLY A 43 -0.07 5.05 3.88
N VAL A 44 1.13 4.51 3.60
CA VAL A 44 2.43 5.17 3.82
C VAL A 44 3.23 5.19 2.52
N VAL A 45 2.75 5.94 1.52
CA VAL A 45 3.23 5.89 0.12
C VAL A 45 4.72 6.14 -0.07
N GLY A 46 5.35 6.95 0.79
CA GLY A 46 6.78 7.29 0.66
C GLY A 46 7.71 6.38 1.48
N ALA A 47 7.15 5.39 2.18
CA ALA A 47 7.95 4.44 2.93
C ALA A 47 8.86 3.61 2.00
N TYR A 48 10.08 3.34 2.45
CA TYR A 48 11.09 2.54 1.78
C TYR A 48 11.35 3.00 0.35
N SER A 49 11.79 4.25 0.20
CA SER A 49 12.08 4.88 -1.10
C SER A 49 10.88 4.77 -2.06
N TRP A 50 9.71 5.20 -1.60
CA TRP A 50 8.45 5.18 -2.36
C TRP A 50 7.97 3.80 -2.84
N THR A 51 8.50 2.73 -2.26
CA THR A 51 7.85 1.41 -2.34
C THR A 51 6.43 1.51 -1.80
N GLY A 52 6.27 2.16 -0.65
CA GLY A 52 5.01 2.31 0.03
C GLY A 52 4.62 1.09 0.87
N GLY A 53 3.39 1.10 1.37
CA GLY A 53 2.82 0.02 2.17
C GLY A 53 1.57 0.48 2.91
N LEU A 54 1.02 -0.43 3.71
CA LEU A 54 -0.01 -0.13 4.70
C LEU A 54 0.57 -0.29 6.11
N GLU A 55 0.22 0.63 7.00
CA GLU A 55 0.37 0.47 8.45
C GLU A 55 -1.00 0.19 9.06
N GLU A 56 -1.18 -1.00 9.63
CA GLU A 56 -2.34 -1.40 10.42
C GLU A 56 -2.03 -1.18 11.90
N LEU A 57 -2.92 -0.52 12.61
CA LEU A 57 -2.93 -0.35 14.06
C LEU A 57 -4.15 -1.09 14.63
N SER A 58 -3.93 -2.13 15.42
CA SER A 58 -4.95 -2.83 16.20
C SER A 58 -5.23 -2.11 17.52
N PHE A 59 -6.51 -1.86 17.82
CA PHE A 59 -6.97 -1.18 19.03
C PHE A 59 -7.04 -2.08 20.28
N GLY A 60 -6.40 -3.27 20.23
CA GLY A 60 -6.28 -4.14 21.39
C GLY A 60 -5.43 -3.51 22.50
N GLU A 61 -5.34 -4.20 23.64
CA GLU A 61 -4.51 -3.79 24.78
C GLU A 61 -3.43 -4.86 25.03
N PRO A 62 -2.13 -4.57 24.80
CA PRO A 62 -1.61 -3.33 24.23
C PRO A 62 -1.92 -3.21 22.72
N PRO A 63 -1.94 -1.99 22.17
CA PRO A 63 -2.11 -1.79 20.74
C PRO A 63 -0.94 -2.40 19.99
N GLN A 64 -1.22 -2.97 18.82
CA GLN A 64 -0.21 -3.61 17.97
C GLN A 64 -0.18 -2.95 16.60
N THR A 65 1.00 -2.85 16.00
CA THR A 65 1.17 -2.31 14.65
C THR A 65 1.77 -3.35 13.73
N GLN A 66 1.15 -3.52 12.57
CA GLN A 66 1.64 -4.35 11.48
C GLN A 66 1.94 -3.49 10.27
N PHE A 67 3.03 -3.81 9.55
CA PHE A 67 3.36 -3.19 8.28
C PHE A 67 3.17 -4.21 7.16
N LEU A 68 2.34 -3.86 6.17
CA LEU A 68 2.04 -4.70 5.01
C LEU A 68 2.68 -4.07 3.77
N ASN A 69 3.64 -4.79 3.18
CA ASN A 69 4.25 -4.40 1.93
C ASN A 69 4.66 -5.62 1.11
N ILE A 70 5.16 -5.34 -0.09
CA ILE A 70 5.95 -6.28 -0.88
C ILE A 70 7.20 -5.57 -1.38
N SER A 71 8.25 -6.34 -1.65
CA SER A 71 9.54 -5.79 -2.09
C SER A 71 9.51 -5.41 -3.58
N ILE A 72 8.89 -4.28 -3.90
CA ILE A 72 8.82 -3.69 -5.25
C ILE A 72 9.21 -2.22 -5.18
N SER A 73 9.99 -1.71 -6.14
CA SER A 73 10.49 -0.34 -6.09
C SER A 73 9.46 0.68 -6.60
N GLU A 74 9.39 1.85 -5.94
CA GLU A 74 8.78 3.10 -6.44
C GLU A 74 7.33 2.98 -6.94
N SER A 75 6.51 2.18 -6.25
CA SER A 75 5.18 1.80 -6.71
C SER A 75 4.03 2.59 -6.07
N TYR A 76 4.31 3.31 -4.97
CA TYR A 76 3.32 4.03 -4.16
C TYR A 76 2.24 3.09 -3.58
N ILE A 77 2.61 1.91 -3.06
CA ILE A 77 1.65 1.08 -2.31
C ILE A 77 1.05 1.91 -1.17
N GLY A 78 -0.26 1.79 -0.95
CA GLY A 78 -0.98 2.58 0.05
C GLY A 78 -1.52 3.89 -0.50
N TYR A 79 -1.43 4.15 -1.81
CA TYR A 79 -2.01 5.36 -2.41
C TYR A 79 -3.52 5.43 -2.20
N SER A 80 -4.18 4.29 -2.33
CA SER A 80 -5.59 4.07 -2.02
C SER A 80 -5.74 2.80 -1.19
N VAL A 81 -6.82 2.70 -0.41
CA VAL A 81 -7.12 1.52 0.39
C VAL A 81 -8.64 1.29 0.43
N ALA A 82 -9.06 0.03 0.34
CA ALA A 82 -10.44 -0.40 0.50
C ALA A 82 -10.51 -1.70 1.31
N LEU A 83 -11.64 -1.91 1.98
CA LEU A 83 -11.92 -3.14 2.73
C LEU A 83 -12.77 -4.08 1.88
N ALA A 84 -12.43 -5.35 1.81
CA ALA A 84 -13.33 -6.37 1.29
C ALA A 84 -13.57 -7.47 2.31
N ARG A 85 -14.74 -8.08 2.26
CA ARG A 85 -15.09 -9.28 3.03
C ARG A 85 -15.48 -10.40 2.09
N PHE A 86 -15.07 -11.61 2.39
CA PHE A 86 -15.51 -12.78 1.64
C PHE A 86 -15.42 -14.02 2.52
N HIS A 87 -16.54 -14.73 2.69
CA HIS A 87 -16.65 -15.94 3.52
C HIS A 87 -16.02 -15.76 4.91
N GLN A 88 -16.43 -14.70 5.61
CA GLN A 88 -15.97 -14.34 6.96
C GLN A 88 -14.47 -13.96 7.06
N ARG A 89 -13.79 -13.77 5.94
CA ARG A 89 -12.42 -13.25 5.90
C ARG A 89 -12.41 -11.80 5.50
N THR A 90 -11.46 -11.06 6.06
CA THR A 90 -11.25 -9.64 5.78
C THR A 90 -10.00 -9.46 4.94
N PHE A 91 -10.10 -8.62 3.93
CA PHE A 91 -9.00 -8.28 3.03
C PHE A 91 -8.81 -6.77 2.96
N TYR A 92 -7.55 -6.35 2.96
CA TYR A 92 -7.17 -4.99 2.59
C TYR A 92 -6.73 -4.98 1.15
N ILE A 93 -7.40 -4.15 0.36
CA ILE A 93 -7.10 -3.94 -1.04
C ILE A 93 -6.42 -2.59 -1.13
N THR A 94 -5.26 -2.52 -1.77
CA THR A 94 -4.50 -1.26 -1.86
C THR A 94 -3.94 -1.02 -3.25
N GLY A 95 -4.01 0.24 -3.68
CA GLY A 95 -3.45 0.70 -4.94
C GLY A 95 -1.96 1.00 -4.85
N ALA A 96 -1.27 0.66 -5.94
CA ALA A 96 0.11 1.01 -6.23
C ALA A 96 0.17 1.62 -7.64
N PRO A 97 -0.38 2.83 -7.85
CA PRO A 97 -0.67 3.38 -9.18
C PRO A 97 0.59 3.74 -9.99
N ARG A 98 1.77 3.73 -9.36
CA ARG A 98 3.06 3.95 -10.05
C ARG A 98 3.81 2.67 -10.38
N PHE A 99 3.31 1.50 -9.96
CA PHE A 99 3.95 0.22 -10.24
C PHE A 99 4.23 0.07 -11.75
N GLN A 100 5.51 -0.08 -12.11
CA GLN A 100 5.99 -0.19 -13.49
C GLN A 100 5.45 0.91 -14.43
N HIS A 101 5.15 2.10 -13.87
CA HIS A 101 4.50 3.21 -14.56
C HIS A 101 3.12 2.92 -15.15
N VAL A 102 2.51 1.78 -14.82
CA VAL A 102 1.18 1.36 -15.30
C VAL A 102 0.15 1.42 -14.17
N GLY A 103 0.51 0.89 -13.01
CA GLY A 103 -0.35 0.75 -11.84
C GLY A 103 -0.76 -0.69 -11.56
N GLN A 104 -0.97 -0.99 -10.29
CA GLN A 104 -1.37 -2.31 -9.80
C GLN A 104 -2.25 -2.14 -8.55
N VAL A 105 -3.07 -3.15 -8.27
CA VAL A 105 -3.82 -3.32 -7.02
C VAL A 105 -3.35 -4.61 -6.35
N LEU A 106 -3.13 -4.56 -5.04
CA LEU A 106 -2.69 -5.68 -4.19
C LEU A 106 -3.79 -6.04 -3.19
N VAL A 107 -3.91 -7.33 -2.87
CA VAL A 107 -4.91 -7.85 -1.91
C VAL A 107 -4.21 -8.60 -0.79
N PHE A 108 -4.25 -8.05 0.42
CA PHE A 108 -3.71 -8.67 1.63
C PHE A 108 -4.84 -9.28 2.47
N GLU A 109 -4.67 -10.52 2.94
CA GLU A 109 -5.55 -11.07 3.97
C GLU A 109 -5.20 -10.43 5.31
N SER A 110 -6.14 -9.71 5.93
CA SER A 110 -5.88 -8.88 7.13
C SER A 110 -5.25 -9.70 8.27
N LYS A 111 -5.81 -10.86 8.59
CA LYS A 111 -5.35 -11.67 9.73
C LYS A 111 -3.91 -12.18 9.59
N SER A 112 -3.49 -12.56 8.38
CA SER A 112 -2.16 -13.13 8.14
C SER A 112 -1.14 -12.10 7.64
N GLY A 113 -1.62 -10.94 7.17
CA GLY A 113 -0.82 -9.97 6.42
C GLY A 113 -0.30 -10.51 5.08
N ARG A 114 -0.77 -11.68 4.64
CA ARG A 114 -0.24 -12.34 3.44
C ARG A 114 -0.87 -11.74 2.19
N LEU A 115 -0.05 -11.49 1.17
CA LEU A 115 -0.53 -11.19 -0.17
C LEU A 115 -1.27 -12.41 -0.74
N THR A 116 -2.51 -12.20 -1.15
CA THR A 116 -3.40 -13.25 -1.68
C THR A 116 -3.72 -13.08 -3.16
N GLY A 117 -3.53 -11.88 -3.71
CA GLY A 117 -3.74 -11.61 -5.12
C GLY A 117 -3.25 -10.24 -5.52
N ASN A 118 -3.15 -10.04 -6.83
CA ASN A 118 -2.83 -8.75 -7.43
C ASN A 118 -3.50 -8.61 -8.80
N ILE A 119 -3.81 -7.37 -9.19
CA ILE A 119 -4.41 -7.03 -10.49
C ILE A 119 -3.57 -5.91 -11.10
N GLN A 120 -3.02 -6.13 -12.29
CA GLN A 120 -2.19 -5.13 -12.98
C GLN A 120 -3.04 -4.35 -13.98
N GLY A 121 -2.77 -3.05 -14.08
CA GLY A 121 -3.30 -2.22 -15.15
C GLY A 121 -2.69 -2.58 -16.50
N GLN A 122 -3.14 -1.90 -17.55
CA GLN A 122 -2.72 -2.20 -18.92
C GLN A 122 -2.01 -1.04 -19.62
N GLN A 123 -2.37 0.21 -19.31
CA GLN A 123 -1.86 1.38 -20.01
C GLN A 123 -0.88 2.15 -19.13
N VAL A 124 0.30 2.44 -19.68
CA VAL A 124 1.32 3.29 -19.05
C VAL A 124 0.74 4.67 -18.78
N GLY A 125 0.96 5.19 -17.58
CA GLY A 125 0.50 6.50 -17.15
C GLY A 125 -0.96 6.53 -16.69
N SER A 126 -1.73 5.46 -16.87
CA SER A 126 -3.17 5.44 -16.55
C SER A 126 -3.49 5.59 -15.07
N TYR A 127 -2.50 5.36 -14.22
CA TYR A 127 -2.62 5.47 -12.77
C TYR A 127 -3.64 4.46 -12.22
N PHE A 128 -3.65 3.26 -12.79
CA PHE A 128 -4.54 2.17 -12.39
C PHE A 128 -4.35 1.81 -10.91
N GLY A 129 -5.43 1.84 -10.13
CA GLY A 129 -5.39 1.67 -8.68
C GLY A 129 -5.37 2.97 -7.89
N ALA A 130 -5.49 4.13 -8.54
CA ALA A 130 -5.51 5.43 -7.85
C ALA A 130 -6.71 5.62 -6.90
N GLU A 131 -7.83 4.95 -7.20
CA GLU A 131 -9.06 4.98 -6.41
C GLU A 131 -9.61 3.55 -6.32
N LEU A 132 -10.20 3.19 -5.17
CA LEU A 132 -10.73 1.85 -4.92
C LEU A 132 -12.07 1.95 -4.19
N ALA A 133 -13.04 1.16 -4.62
CA ALA A 133 -14.30 0.99 -3.91
C ALA A 133 -14.73 -0.47 -3.91
N SER A 134 -15.07 -0.99 -2.75
CA SER A 134 -15.71 -2.29 -2.58
C SER A 134 -17.23 -2.14 -2.49
N VAL A 135 -17.96 -3.08 -3.08
CA VAL A 135 -19.41 -3.06 -3.13
C VAL A 135 -19.95 -4.44 -2.80
N ASP A 136 -20.81 -4.50 -1.79
CA ASP A 136 -21.72 -5.60 -1.51
C ASP A 136 -23.06 -5.24 -2.19
N LEU A 137 -23.39 -5.93 -3.29
CA LEU A 137 -24.54 -5.61 -4.13
C LEU A 137 -25.82 -6.28 -3.63
N ASN A 138 -25.69 -7.45 -3.02
CA ASN A 138 -26.81 -8.28 -2.61
C ASN A 138 -27.12 -8.16 -1.10
N GLU A 139 -26.29 -7.39 -0.36
CA GLU A 139 -26.37 -7.13 1.07
C GLU A 139 -26.20 -8.40 1.95
N ASP A 140 -25.43 -9.39 1.47
CA ASP A 140 -25.14 -10.62 2.22
C ASP A 140 -23.93 -10.51 3.16
N GLY A 141 -23.22 -9.37 3.12
CA GLY A 141 -22.05 -9.08 3.93
C GLY A 141 -20.72 -9.48 3.29
N ASP A 142 -20.74 -10.22 2.18
CA ASP A 142 -19.59 -10.46 1.34
C ASP A 142 -19.49 -9.38 0.24
N THR A 143 -18.28 -9.03 -0.15
CA THR A 143 -18.01 -8.06 -1.21
C THR A 143 -18.14 -8.74 -2.56
N ASP A 144 -19.13 -8.33 -3.35
CA ASP A 144 -19.38 -8.85 -4.69
C ASP A 144 -18.45 -8.24 -5.74
N LEU A 145 -18.19 -6.93 -5.65
CA LEU A 145 -17.44 -6.18 -6.65
C LEU A 145 -16.34 -5.32 -6.03
N LEU A 146 -15.24 -5.22 -6.78
CA LEU A 146 -14.18 -4.23 -6.59
C LEU A 146 -14.15 -3.31 -7.80
N VAL A 147 -14.33 -2.02 -7.59
CA VAL A 147 -14.15 -0.97 -8.59
C VAL A 147 -12.74 -0.39 -8.45
N ILE A 148 -12.03 -0.30 -9.58
CA ILE A 148 -10.65 0.20 -9.63
C ILE A 148 -10.59 1.41 -10.58
N GLY A 149 -10.18 2.55 -10.06
CA GLY A 149 -9.99 3.77 -10.83
C GLY A 149 -8.66 3.78 -11.62
N ALA A 150 -8.72 4.24 -12.86
CA ALA A 150 -7.57 4.57 -13.71
C ALA A 150 -7.80 5.96 -14.32
N PRO A 151 -7.66 7.04 -13.54
CA PRO A 151 -8.13 8.38 -13.91
C PRO A 151 -7.35 9.04 -15.06
N HIS A 152 -6.25 8.43 -15.51
CA HIS A 152 -5.41 8.95 -16.58
C HIS A 152 -5.33 8.00 -17.79
N TYR A 153 -6.28 7.06 -17.89
CA TYR A 153 -6.39 6.13 -19.02
C TYR A 153 -6.74 6.83 -20.34
#